data_AF-A0A7W0YLN7-F1
#
_entry.id   AF-A0A7W0YLN7-F1
#
_cell.length_a   1.000
_cell.length_b   1.000
_cell.length_c   1.000
_cell.angle_alpha   90.00
_cell.angle_beta   90.00
_cell.angle_gamma   90.00
#
_symmetry.space_group_name_H-M   'P 1'
#
loop_
_entity.id
_entity.type
_entity.pdbx_description
1 polymer ?
#
loop_
_entity_poly.entity_id
_entity_poly.type
_entity_poly.pdbx_seq_one_letter_code
_entity_poly.pdbx_strand_id
1 'polypeptide(L)'
;MRRLRLAGAVTVFGAAAVAAFSGEWPWRRLDLPVAQPIVVQPVTFTETLDTLRRGETISELLARQGVSDLDITAVDSAPLDPRRLRSGLVFSFRRAALDSTPTRITVRTSPAQRVSFRRDS
;
A
#
# COMPACT_ATOMS: atom_id res chain seq x y z
N MET A 1 7.08 -10.44 68.11
CA MET A 1 7.20 -9.60 66.88
C MET A 1 8.29 -10.07 65.91
N ARG A 2 9.52 -10.37 66.35
CA ARG A 2 10.62 -10.79 65.45
C ARG A 2 10.36 -12.09 64.66
N ARG A 3 9.69 -13.06 65.28
CA ARG A 3 9.31 -14.33 64.62
C ARG A 3 8.25 -14.15 63.51
N LEU A 4 7.29 -13.25 63.70
CA LEU A 4 6.33 -12.89 62.65
C LEU A 4 7.03 -12.20 61.46
N ARG A 5 8.01 -11.32 61.73
CA ARG A 5 8.79 -10.66 60.67
C ARG A 5 9.60 -11.64 59.85
N LEU A 6 10.21 -12.63 60.50
CA LEU A 6 10.96 -13.70 59.83
C LEU A 6 10.04 -14.60 58.99
N ALA A 7 8.88 -14.98 59.55
CA ALA A 7 7.90 -15.78 58.81
C ALA A 7 7.40 -15.04 57.55
N GLY A 8 7.11 -13.74 57.67
CA GLY A 8 6.73 -12.90 56.52
C GLY A 8 7.85 -12.73 55.50
N ALA A 9 9.11 -12.62 55.93
CA ALA A 9 10.24 -12.53 55.01
C ALA A 9 10.43 -13.83 54.20
N VAL A 10 10.32 -14.98 54.85
CA VAL A 10 10.47 -16.29 54.19
C VAL A 10 9.38 -16.52 53.15
N THR A 11 8.13 -16.12 53.41
CA THR A 11 7.06 -16.24 52.41
C THR A 11 7.27 -15.33 51.21
N VAL A 12 7.71 -14.09 51.42
CA VAL A 12 8.00 -13.16 50.31
C VAL A 12 9.15 -13.68 49.44
N PHE A 13 10.24 -14.14 50.06
CA PHE A 13 11.39 -14.70 49.32
C PHE A 13 11.03 -16.00 48.61
N GLY A 14 10.24 -16.87 49.22
CA GLY A 14 9.76 -18.11 48.59
C GLY A 14 8.90 -17.83 47.36
N ALA A 15 7.94 -16.90 47.49
CA ALA A 15 7.08 -16.50 46.36
C ALA A 15 7.90 -15.86 45.22
N ALA A 16 8.87 -15.00 45.55
CA ALA A 16 9.76 -14.40 44.56
C ALA A 16 10.64 -15.43 43.84
N ALA A 17 11.17 -16.43 44.57
CA ALA A 17 11.97 -17.50 43.97
C ALA A 17 11.14 -18.34 42.99
N VAL A 18 9.93 -18.74 43.37
CA VAL A 18 9.03 -19.51 42.49
C VAL A 18 8.71 -18.72 41.22
N ALA A 19 8.36 -17.44 41.33
CA ALA A 19 8.09 -16.58 40.18
C ALA A 19 9.33 -16.33 39.29
N ALA A 20 10.53 -16.28 39.87
CA ALA A 20 11.77 -16.15 39.12
C ALA A 20 12.10 -17.42 38.32
N PHE A 21 11.86 -18.60 38.90
CA PHE A 21 12.13 -19.88 38.23
C PHE A 21 11.03 -20.29 37.24
N SER A 22 9.78 -19.86 37.43
CA SER A 22 8.70 -20.12 36.47
C SER A 22 8.76 -19.22 35.23
N GLY A 23 9.52 -18.12 35.29
CA GLY A 23 9.53 -17.11 34.22
C GLY A 23 8.23 -16.28 34.13
N GLU A 24 7.27 -16.53 35.01
CA GLU A 24 5.97 -15.86 35.08
C GLU A 24 5.96 -14.88 36.25
N TRP A 25 6.42 -13.67 35.95
CA TRP A 25 6.48 -12.62 36.96
C TRP A 25 5.11 -11.92 37.10
N PRO A 26 4.63 -11.62 38.33
CA PRO A 26 3.27 -11.12 38.55
C PRO A 26 3.01 -9.74 37.95
N TRP A 27 4.04 -8.91 37.78
CA TRP A 27 3.94 -7.76 36.90
C TRP A 27 4.11 -8.23 35.45
N ARG A 28 2.96 -8.54 34.85
CA ARG A 28 2.77 -8.88 33.43
C ARG A 28 3.57 -7.92 32.54
N ARG A 29 4.38 -8.45 31.63
CA ARG A 29 4.90 -7.65 30.51
C ARG A 29 3.67 -7.14 29.76
N LEU A 30 3.58 -5.82 29.59
CA LEU A 30 2.54 -5.23 28.74
C LEU A 30 2.74 -5.82 27.35
N ASP A 31 1.76 -6.58 26.86
CA ASP A 31 1.70 -7.01 25.47
C ASP A 31 1.49 -5.76 24.62
N LEU A 32 2.59 -5.09 24.30
CA LEU A 32 2.59 -3.99 23.37
C LEU A 32 2.23 -4.56 22.00
N PRO A 33 1.31 -3.94 21.25
CA PRO A 33 0.98 -4.39 19.91
C PRO A 33 2.25 -4.32 19.05
N VAL A 34 2.83 -5.48 18.76
CA VAL A 34 3.95 -5.60 17.83
C VAL A 34 3.36 -5.43 16.43
N ALA A 35 3.83 -4.42 15.70
CA ALA A 35 3.42 -4.22 14.32
C ALA A 35 3.79 -5.45 13.49
N GLN A 36 2.86 -5.92 12.65
CA GLN A 36 3.14 -7.02 11.74
C GLN A 36 4.23 -6.60 10.74
N PRO A 37 5.18 -7.49 10.39
CA PRO A 37 6.21 -7.18 9.41
C PRO A 37 5.57 -6.90 8.04
N ILE A 38 5.97 -5.79 7.42
CA ILE A 38 5.56 -5.46 6.05
C ILE A 38 6.36 -6.36 5.10
N VAL A 39 5.71 -7.41 4.61
CA VAL A 39 6.29 -8.28 3.58
C VAL A 39 6.11 -7.60 2.22
N VAL A 40 7.19 -7.04 1.67
CA VAL A 40 7.20 -6.49 0.31
C VAL A 40 7.38 -7.64 -0.67
N GLN A 41 6.32 -8.02 -1.36
CA GLN A 41 6.45 -8.94 -2.50
C GLN A 41 7.09 -8.17 -3.67
N PRO A 42 8.19 -8.65 -4.27
CA PRO A 42 8.80 -8.01 -5.42
C PRO A 42 7.91 -8.21 -6.65
N VAL A 43 6.88 -7.39 -6.77
CA VAL A 43 6.16 -7.24 -8.02
C VAL A 43 7.07 -6.42 -8.92
N THR A 44 7.72 -7.05 -9.90
CA THR A 44 8.53 -6.32 -10.88
C THR A 44 7.58 -5.63 -11.85
N PHE A 45 7.61 -4.30 -11.85
CA PHE A 45 6.86 -3.48 -12.80
C PHE A 45 7.78 -2.47 -13.47
N THR A 46 7.47 -2.13 -14.71
CA THR A 46 8.10 -1.01 -15.42
C THR A 46 7.08 0.10 -15.52
N GLU A 47 7.49 1.31 -15.16
CA GLU A 47 6.68 2.52 -15.30
C GLU A 47 7.25 3.39 -16.43
N THR A 48 6.40 3.78 -17.37
CA THR A 48 6.75 4.66 -18.48
C THR A 48 5.84 5.88 -18.44
N LEU A 49 6.42 7.07 -18.60
CA LEU A 49 5.68 8.32 -18.70
C LEU A 49 5.55 8.71 -20.17
N ASP A 50 4.33 9.03 -20.60
CA ASP A 50 4.07 9.60 -21.92
C ASP A 50 3.16 10.81 -21.80
N THR A 51 3.24 11.71 -22.77
CA THR A 51 2.53 12.99 -22.74
C THR A 51 1.50 13.03 -23.86
N LEU A 52 0.30 13.53 -23.55
CA LEU A 52 -0.72 13.79 -24.56
C LEU A 52 -0.27 14.95 -25.46
N ARG A 53 -0.02 14.66 -26.74
CA ARG A 53 0.45 15.65 -27.70
C ARG A 53 -0.66 16.59 -28.15
N ARG A 54 -0.30 17.69 -28.82
CA ARG A 54 -1.27 18.64 -29.35
C ARG A 54 -2.08 18.00 -30.48
N GLY A 55 -3.41 18.02 -30.36
CA GLY A 55 -4.33 17.42 -31.33
C GLY A 55 -4.42 15.90 -31.25
N GLU A 56 -3.72 15.27 -30.30
CA GLU A 56 -3.79 13.83 -30.05
C GLU A 56 -4.97 13.51 -29.14
N THR A 57 -5.68 12.43 -29.45
CA THR A 57 -6.75 11.89 -28.62
C THR A 57 -6.20 10.92 -27.56
N ILE A 58 -6.96 10.66 -26.50
CA ILE A 58 -6.55 9.65 -25.50
C ILE A 58 -6.37 8.28 -26.19
N SER A 59 -7.27 7.91 -27.09
CA SER A 59 -7.21 6.62 -27.79
C SER A 59 -5.92 6.47 -28.60
N GLU A 60 -5.45 7.53 -29.24
CA GLU A 60 -4.16 7.54 -29.97
C GLU A 60 -2.95 7.41 -29.03
N LEU A 61 -2.96 8.11 -27.90
CA LEU A 61 -1.93 7.97 -26.85
C LEU A 61 -1.88 6.54 -26.31
N LEU A 62 -3.05 5.96 -26.02
CA LEU A 62 -3.18 4.59 -25.53
C LEU A 62 -2.68 3.58 -26.57
N ALA A 63 -3.07 3.74 -27.83
CA ALA A 63 -2.62 2.90 -28.93
C ALA A 63 -1.09 2.95 -29.09
N ARG A 64 -0.47 4.13 -28.94
CA ARG A 64 1.00 4.27 -28.94
C ARG A 64 1.67 3.46 -27.83
N GLN A 65 0.99 3.30 -26.69
CA GLN A 65 1.48 2.50 -25.56
C GLN A 65 1.04 1.03 -25.60
N GLY A 66 0.47 0.58 -26.72
CA GLY A 66 0.04 -0.81 -26.95
C GLY A 66 -1.33 -1.15 -26.36
N VAL A 67 -2.15 -0.14 -26.04
CA VAL A 67 -3.49 -0.30 -25.49
C VAL A 67 -4.53 0.05 -26.57
N SER A 68 -5.10 -0.97 -27.20
CA SER A 68 -6.10 -0.80 -28.28
C SER A 68 -7.54 -1.14 -27.84
N ASP A 69 -7.72 -1.96 -26.80
CA ASP A 69 -9.03 -2.47 -26.36
C ASP A 69 -9.64 -1.70 -25.16
N LEU A 70 -9.09 -0.53 -24.80
CA LEU A 70 -9.67 0.24 -23.69
C LEU A 70 -10.85 1.07 -24.21
N ASP A 71 -12.06 0.65 -23.87
CA ASP A 71 -13.26 1.44 -24.11
C ASP A 71 -13.36 2.59 -23.11
N ILE A 72 -12.88 3.76 -23.52
CA ILE A 72 -12.90 5.00 -22.73
C ILE A 72 -14.34 5.51 -22.56
N THR A 73 -15.25 5.18 -23.49
CA THR A 73 -16.67 5.58 -23.43
C THR A 73 -17.47 4.77 -22.41
N ALA A 74 -17.06 3.52 -22.15
CA ALA A 74 -17.63 2.69 -21.09
C ALA A 74 -17.18 3.08 -19.68
N VAL A 75 -16.09 3.85 -19.56
CA VAL A 75 -15.65 4.35 -18.26
C VAL A 75 -16.46 5.60 -17.92
N ASP A 76 -17.29 5.48 -16.89
CA ASP A 76 -18.07 6.58 -16.31
C ASP A 76 -17.10 7.69 -15.85
N SER A 77 -16.91 8.68 -16.72
CA SER A 77 -15.75 9.56 -16.76
C SER A 77 -16.02 10.87 -16.03
N ALA A 78 -16.69 10.79 -14.88
CA ALA A 78 -16.99 11.95 -14.04
C ALA A 78 -15.77 12.87 -13.74
N PRO A 79 -14.52 12.37 -13.65
CA PRO A 79 -13.33 13.23 -13.53
C PRO A 79 -12.52 13.46 -14.83
N LEU A 80 -12.79 12.72 -15.91
CA LEU A 80 -11.95 12.64 -17.10
C LEU A 80 -12.78 12.87 -18.37
N ASP A 81 -13.28 14.09 -18.55
CA ASP A 81 -13.99 14.47 -19.77
C ASP A 81 -13.03 14.45 -20.97
N PRO A 82 -13.20 13.51 -21.94
CA PRO A 82 -12.29 13.38 -23.08
C PRO A 82 -12.23 14.65 -23.92
N ARG A 83 -13.30 15.45 -23.94
CA ARG A 83 -13.40 16.70 -24.70
C ARG A 83 -12.70 17.88 -24.04
N ARG A 84 -12.39 17.78 -22.75
CA ARG A 84 -11.77 18.87 -21.96
C ARG A 84 -10.32 18.62 -21.60
N LEU A 85 -9.73 17.53 -22.09
CA LEU A 85 -8.31 17.24 -21.92
C LEU A 85 -7.46 18.22 -22.71
N ARG A 86 -6.43 18.75 -22.04
CA ARG A 86 -5.46 19.66 -22.64
C ARG A 86 -4.22 18.88 -23.06
N SER A 87 -3.63 19.28 -24.18
CA SER A 87 -2.29 18.84 -24.57
C SER A 87 -1.27 19.15 -23.46
N GLY A 88 -0.30 18.26 -23.26
CA GLY A 88 0.72 18.38 -22.22
C GLY A 88 0.41 17.61 -20.93
N LEU A 89 -0.73 16.91 -20.87
CA LEU A 89 -1.03 16.02 -19.74
C LEU A 89 -0.13 14.79 -19.77
N VAL A 90 0.45 14.47 -18.62
CA VAL A 90 1.35 13.33 -18.46
C VAL A 90 0.57 12.12 -17.93
N PHE A 91 0.69 11.01 -18.66
CA PHE A 91 0.14 9.72 -18.32
C PHE A 91 1.27 8.79 -17.88
N SER A 92 1.05 8.09 -16.78
CA SER A 92 1.91 7.02 -16.29
C SER A 92 1.31 5.67 -16.67
N PHE A 93 2.12 4.85 -17.33
CA PHE A 93 1.79 3.51 -17.77
C PHE A 93 2.64 2.52 -16.98
N ARG A 94 1.99 1.72 -16.15
CA ARG A 94 2.64 0.67 -15.36
C ARG A 94 2.33 -0.69 -15.98
N ARG A 95 3.37 -1.40 -16.40
CA ARG A 95 3.32 -2.76 -16.96
C ARG A 95 3.89 -3.75 -15.94
N ALA A 96 3.28 -4.92 -15.81
CA ALA A 96 3.94 -6.05 -15.14
C ALA A 96 5.11 -6.54 -16.01
N ALA A 97 6.18 -7.05 -15.41
CA ALA A 97 7.41 -7.39 -16.13
C ALA A 97 7.26 -8.40 -17.28
N LEU A 98 6.20 -9.21 -17.26
CA LEU A 98 5.91 -10.22 -18.28
C LEU A 98 4.86 -9.76 -19.31
N ASP A 99 4.24 -8.60 -19.09
CA ASP A 99 3.13 -8.13 -19.91
C ASP A 99 3.56 -7.00 -20.86
N SER A 100 3.20 -7.14 -22.13
CA SER A 100 3.35 -6.08 -23.13
C SER A 100 2.33 -4.96 -22.96
N THR A 101 1.23 -5.22 -22.25
CA THR A 101 0.15 -4.27 -22.02
C THR A 101 0.18 -3.70 -20.60
N PRO A 102 -0.09 -2.39 -20.41
CA PRO A 102 -0.11 -1.77 -19.09
C PRO A 102 -1.28 -2.27 -18.24
N THR A 103 -0.95 -2.69 -17.01
CA THR A 103 -1.91 -3.12 -15.99
C THR A 103 -2.57 -1.94 -15.27
N ARG A 104 -1.85 -0.81 -15.18
CA ARG A 104 -2.36 0.42 -14.55
C ARG A 104 -1.97 1.65 -15.36
N ILE A 105 -2.94 2.52 -15.58
CA ILE A 105 -2.77 3.81 -16.27
C ILE A 105 -3.19 4.90 -15.31
N THR A 106 -2.32 5.87 -15.06
CA THR A 106 -2.59 6.96 -14.10
C THR A 106 -2.39 8.30 -14.77
N VAL A 107 -3.34 9.21 -14.61
CA VAL A 107 -3.23 10.59 -15.07
C VAL A 107 -3.66 11.54 -13.98
N ARG A 108 -2.98 12.68 -13.90
CA ARG A 108 -3.32 13.76 -12.97
C ARG A 108 -3.97 14.89 -13.76
N THR A 109 -5.27 15.04 -13.63
CA THR A 109 -6.05 16.08 -14.34
C THR A 109 -5.98 17.43 -13.62
N SER A 110 -5.78 17.43 -12.29
CA SER A 110 -5.54 18.64 -11.50
C SER A 110 -4.62 18.33 -10.30
N PRO A 111 -4.07 19.34 -9.60
CA PRO A 111 -3.26 19.09 -8.40
C PRO A 111 -3.98 18.25 -7.35
N ALA A 112 -5.30 18.38 -7.20
CA ALA A 112 -6.10 17.62 -6.25
C ALA A 112 -6.65 16.31 -6.82
N GLN A 113 -6.59 16.11 -8.13
CA GLN A 113 -7.32 15.04 -8.81
C GLN A 113 -6.40 14.13 -9.61
N ARG A 114 -6.44 12.84 -9.26
CA ARG A 114 -5.74 11.76 -9.95
C ARG A 114 -6.75 10.71 -10.32
N VAL A 115 -6.72 10.28 -11.57
CA VAL A 115 -7.53 9.16 -12.04
C VAL A 115 -6.60 8.01 -12.36
N SER A 116 -6.92 6.84 -11.81
CA SER A 116 -6.17 5.61 -12.05
C SER A 116 -7.10 4.55 -12.60
N PHE A 117 -6.75 4.03 -13.77
CA PHE A 117 -7.39 2.88 -14.37
C PHE A 117 -6.58 1.65 -14.03
N ARG A 118 -7.25 0.62 -13.55
CA ARG A 118 -6.67 -0.70 -13.33
C ARG A 118 -7.42 -1.69 -14.21
N ARG A 119 -6.68 -2.49 -14.97
CA ARG A 119 -7.27 -3.64 -15.65
C ARG A 119 -7.42 -4.76 -14.61
N ASP A 120 -8.64 -5.23 -14.42
CA ASP A 120 -8.89 -6.48 -13.73
C ASP A 120 -8.67 -7.61 -14.75
N SER A 121 -7.73 -8.49 -14.41
CA SER A 121 -7.31 -9.66 -15.20
C SER A 121 -8.37 -10.75 -15.20
#